data_AF-A0A419QJ83-F1
#
_entry.id   AF-A0A419QJ83-F1
#
_cell.length_a   1.000
_cell.length_b   1.000
_cell.length_c   1.000
_cell.angle_alpha   90.00
_cell.angle_beta   90.00
_cell.angle_gamma   90.00
#
_symmetry.space_group_name_H-M   'P 1'
#
loop_
_entity.id
_entity.type
_entity.pdbx_description
1 polymer ?
#
loop_
_entity_poly.entity_id
_entity_poly.type
_entity_poly.pdbx_seq_one_letter_code
_entity_poly.pdbx_strand_id
1 'polypeptide(L)' 'MPECPYCGKWFRSNKSLKQHITKSHTSDGPLGRVLNPMTFDFLGAVERRIKRKQRKKDWLF' A
#
# COMPACT_ATOMS: atom_id res chain seq x y z
N MET A 1 11.01 3.04 -4.97
CA MET A 1 9.57 2.91 -5.30
C MET A 1 8.78 3.20 -4.04
N PRO A 2 7.88 4.19 -4.05
CA PRO A 2 7.04 4.48 -2.90
C PRO A 2 6.08 3.33 -2.58
N GLU A 3 5.94 3.01 -1.29
CA GLU A 3 5.04 1.99 -0.74
C GLU A 3 3.90 2.70 0.02
N CYS A 4 2.68 2.19 -0.12
CA CYS A 4 1.54 2.68 0.66
C CYS A 4 1.64 2.21 2.12
N PRO A 5 1.56 3.11 3.12
CA PRO A 5 1.65 2.71 4.53
C PRO A 5 0.45 1.91 5.04
N TYR A 6 -0.69 1.96 4.32
CA TYR A 6 -1.95 1.38 4.77
C TYR A 6 -2.21 -0.02 4.20
N CYS A 7 -1.73 -0.28 2.99
CA CYS A 7 -1.90 -1.58 2.34
C CYS A 7 -0.60 -2.16 1.81
N GLY A 8 0.56 -1.50 1.92
CA GLY A 8 1.86 -1.98 1.47
C GLY A 8 2.05 -2.09 -0.05
N LYS A 9 1.14 -1.51 -0.85
CA LYS A 9 1.21 -1.57 -2.32
C LYS A 9 2.36 -0.69 -2.83
N TRP A 10 3.09 -1.17 -3.82
CA TRP A 10 4.22 -0.46 -4.42
C TRP A 10 3.79 0.30 -5.66
N PHE A 11 4.24 1.54 -5.78
CA PHE A 11 3.93 2.41 -6.90
C PHE A 11 5.21 2.84 -7.61
N ARG A 12 5.07 3.17 -8.90
CA ARG A 12 6.19 3.68 -9.71
C ARG A 12 6.54 5.13 -9.38
N SER A 13 5.61 5.90 -8.80
CA SER A 13 5.78 7.34 -8.54
C SER A 13 5.01 7.80 -7.30
N ASN A 14 5.44 8.93 -6.70
CA ASN A 14 4.73 9.52 -5.56
C ASN A 14 3.33 10.05 -5.94
N LYS A 15 3.15 10.52 -7.18
CA LYS A 15 1.84 10.99 -7.69
C LYS A 15 0.80 9.87 -7.67
N SER A 16 1.17 8.68 -8.14
CA SER A 16 0.28 7.52 -8.14
C SER A 16 0.02 6.99 -6.73
N LEU A 17 1.01 7.03 -5.83
CA LEU A 17 0.79 6.72 -4.43
C LEU A 17 -0.25 7.65 -3.78
N LYS A 18 -0.10 8.99 -3.94
CA LYS A 18 -1.06 9.96 -3.37
C LYS A 18 -2.47 9.73 -3.91
N GLN A 19 -2.60 9.53 -5.22
CA GLN A 19 -3.89 9.26 -5.85
C GLN A 19 -4.52 7.96 -5.32
N HIS A 20 -3.72 6.92 -5.11
CA HIS A 20 -4.17 5.67 -4.51
C HIS A 20 -4.70 5.90 -3.09
N ILE A 21 -3.97 6.63 -2.24
CA ILE A 21 -4.43 6.93 -0.88
C ILE A 21 -5.77 7.66 -0.90
N THR A 22 -5.90 8.70 -1.73
CA THR A 22 -7.14 9.48 -1.82
C THR A 22 -8.34 8.71 -2.36
N LYS A 23 -8.13 7.67 -3.17
CA LYS A 23 -9.23 6.92 -3.80
C LYS A 23 -9.57 5.64 -3.04
N SER A 24 -8.56 4.96 -2.51
CA SER A 24 -8.71 3.65 -1.89
C SER A 24 -8.80 3.74 -0.37
N HIS A 25 -8.16 4.73 0.25
CA HIS A 25 -8.11 4.86 1.71
C HIS A 25 -8.92 6.04 2.24
N THR A 26 -9.46 6.88 1.35
CA THR A 26 -10.28 8.01 1.75
C THR A 26 -11.70 7.83 1.22
N SER A 27 -12.67 7.98 2.11
CA SER A 27 -14.09 8.08 1.76
C SER A 27 -14.55 9.52 1.98
N ASP A 28 -15.33 10.03 1.03
CA ASP A 28 -15.98 11.33 1.18
C ASP A 28 -17.21 11.16 2.06
N GLY A 29 -17.20 11.78 3.23
CA GLY A 29 -18.34 11.82 4.13
C GLY A 29 -18.90 13.23 4.23
N PRO A 30 -20.11 13.40 4.81
CA PRO A 30 -20.77 14.70 4.93
C PRO A 30 -19.98 15.75 5.74
N LEU A 31 -18.97 15.34 6.51
CA LEU A 31 -18.07 16.19 7.29
C LEU A 31 -16.66 16.33 6.70
N GLY A 32 -16.41 15.79 5.50
CA GLY A 32 -15.13 15.88 4.79
C GLY A 32 -14.46 14.53 4.50
N ARG A 33 -13.20 14.57 4.09
CA ARG A 33 -12.39 13.38 3.73
C ARG A 33 -12.00 12.60 4.97
N VAL A 34 -12.63 11.45 5.18
CA VAL A 34 -12.32 10.53 6.29
C VAL A 34 -11.49 9.36 5.77
N LEU A 35 -10.45 8.98 6.53
CA LEU A 35 -9.70 7.75 6.24
C LEU A 35 -10.57 6.55 6.61
N ASN A 36 -10.86 5.67 5.65
CA ASN A 36 -11.67 4.48 5.88
C ASN A 36 -10.79 3.34 6.43
N PRO A 37 -10.90 2.98 7.73
CA PRO A 37 -10.06 1.95 8.36
C PRO A 37 -10.21 0.56 7.73
N MET A 38 -11.31 0.30 7.04
CA MET A 38 -11.62 -1.00 6.44
C MET A 38 -10.78 -1.32 5.21
N THR A 39 -10.14 -0.32 4.60
CA THR A 39 -9.35 -0.52 3.39
C THR A 39 -7.88 -0.79 3.67
N PHE A 40 -7.51 -0.87 4.95
CA PHE A 40 -6.16 -1.15 5.39
C PHE A 40 -5.91 -2.65 5.32
N ASP A 41 -4.87 -3.04 4.58
CA ASP A 41 -4.48 -4.44 4.36
C ASP A 41 -3.07 -4.65 4.92
N PHE A 42 -3.00 -4.73 6.25
CA PHE A 42 -1.74 -4.90 6.97
C PHE A 42 -1.12 -6.27 6.70
N LEU A 43 -1.93 -7.33 6.63
CA LEU A 43 -1.44 -8.68 6.36
C LEU A 43 -0.82 -8.76 4.96
N GLY A 44 -1.52 -8.29 3.93
CA GLY A 44 -1.00 -8.30 2.58
C GLY A 44 0.22 -7.39 2.40
N ALA A 45 0.33 -6.30 3.16
CA ALA A 45 1.53 -5.47 3.19
C ALA A 45 2.77 -6.26 3.66
N VAL A 46 2.62 -7.01 4.76
CA VAL A 46 3.70 -7.82 5.35
C VAL A 46 4.08 -8.98 4.44
N GLU A 47 3.10 -9.71 3.89
CA GLU A 47 3.35 -10.83 2.97
C GLU A 47 4.15 -10.41 1.73
N ARG A 48 3.78 -9.27 1.13
CA ARG A 48 4.48 -8.72 -0.05
C ARG A 48 5.93 -8.36 0.26
N ARG A 49 6.21 -7.86 1.47
CA ARG A 49 7.57 -7.60 1.94
C ARG A 49 8.37 -8.88 2.11
N ILE A 50 7.76 -9.93 2.67
CA ILE A 50 8.41 -11.24 2.88
C ILE A 50 8.72 -11.93 1.54
N LYS A 51 7.75 -12.02 0.62
CA LYS A 51 7.95 -12.64 -0.72
C LYS A 51 9.10 -12.01 -1.49
N ARG A 52 9.30 -10.70 -1.36
CA ARG A 52 10.41 -10.00 -2.03
C ARG A 52 11.78 -10.35 -1.45
N LYS A 53 11.87 -10.54 -0.12
CA LYS A 53 13.10 -11.02 0.53
C LYS A 53 13.42 -12.45 0.10
N GLN A 54 12.40 -13.31 -0.05
CA GLN A 54 12.57 -14.69 -0.54
C GLN A 54 13.09 -14.71 -1.98
N ARG A 55 12.46 -13.96 -2.91
CA ARG A 55 12.95 -13.85 -4.29
C ARG A 55 14.41 -13.43 -4.39
N LYS A 56 14.91 -12.57 -3.50
CA LYS A 56 16.32 -12.15 -3.56
C LYS A 56 17.29 -13.26 -3.12
N LYS A 57 16.84 -14.20 -2.28
CA LYS A 57 17.63 -15.37 -1.88
C LYS A 57 17.68 -16.44 -2.97
N ASP A 58 16.60 -16.62 -3.73
CA ASP A 58 16.56 -17.58 -4.85
C ASP A 58 17.49 -17.20 -6.02
N TRP A 59 17.92 -15.94 -6.12
CA TRP A 59 18.91 -15.48 -7.12
C TRP A 59 20.37 -15.64 -6.67
N LEU A 60 20.60 -16.08 -5.42
CA LEU A 60 21.92 -16.18 -4.79
C LEU A 60 22.40 -17.64 -4.68
N PHE A 61 21.77 -18.55 -5.44
CA PHE A 61 22.15 -19.95 -5.60
C PHE A 61 22.13 -20.35 -7.08
#